data_AF-A0A4R5HGR8-F1
#
_entry.id   AF-A0A4R5HGR8-F1
#
_cell.length_a   1.000
_cell.length_b   1.000
_cell.length_c   1.000
_cell.angle_alpha   90.00
_cell.angle_beta   90.00
_cell.angle_gamma   90.00
#
_symmetry.space_group_name_H-M   'P 1'
#
loop_
_entity.id
_entity.type
_entity.pdbx_description
1 polymer ?
#
loop_
_entity_poly.entity_id
_entity_poly.type
_entity_poly.pdbx_seq_one_letter_code
_entity_poly.pdbx_strand_id
1 'polypeptide(L)'
;MLYDAQVSSSNGEASCASCHVFGDTDHLSWNLGNPDAPNTRNLQPFPTANLSRLGCDLVGPDEDSCQLLEIINGNGDELSIASMKGPMTTQTMRGMSTHGHMHWRGDRVNGYFGNDTEQLLDERVSFKNFIVAFEGLLGLDIELPESVDSDNKPDDVVALEENMDKFADFMLSVSLPPNPIRGLDNSLSNSANIGADFFHGTRRSDGLADDVDINGPERDGVNCEGCHGVDSVQGFYGTRGEIAHGGEIQIFKVPQLRNLYTRVGMFGLPDRPGFLPSHTKEHQGDQIRGFGFLHDGATDQLVNFLRGGVFDNGETGCPPGVSSMHGCEFNQGFVGIPDEQTREGLVDYLMEFDNDIAPIVGQQITLNANTNTFVHDRLNLLIERANTPFVSKILGGEVTECDLIARGVINNEPRSYLLQISNNRFISNQNAEEQLTSAQLQQLAVEDGNSLTYTCVLPGQGQYFTLTN
;
A
#
# COMPACT_ATOMS: atom_id res chain seq x y z
N MET A 1 -21.01 6.09 -10.01
CA MET A 1 -19.74 5.64 -10.62
C MET A 1 -19.26 4.31 -10.06
N LEU A 2 -18.78 4.23 -8.81
CA LEU A 2 -18.18 2.98 -8.29
C LEU A 2 -19.03 1.72 -8.57
N TYR A 3 -20.32 1.75 -8.26
CA TYR A 3 -21.22 0.58 -8.37
C TYR A 3 -22.21 0.64 -9.54
N ASP A 4 -22.29 1.76 -10.26
CA ASP A 4 -23.37 1.99 -11.22
C ASP A 4 -22.94 1.59 -12.62
N ALA A 5 -23.31 0.38 -13.03
CA ALA A 5 -22.96 -0.17 -14.33
C ALA A 5 -23.71 0.50 -15.49
N GLN A 6 -24.91 1.05 -15.25
CA GLN A 6 -25.69 1.75 -16.30
C GLN A 6 -25.04 3.07 -16.70
N VAL A 7 -24.40 3.74 -15.74
CA VAL A 7 -23.65 4.99 -15.99
C VAL A 7 -22.24 4.72 -16.50
N SER A 8 -21.66 3.56 -16.19
CA SER A 8 -20.24 3.29 -16.46
C SER A 8 -19.99 2.44 -17.72
N SER A 9 -20.99 1.73 -18.24
CA SER A 9 -20.88 0.85 -19.41
C SER A 9 -22.17 0.85 -20.25
N SER A 10 -22.05 0.75 -21.58
CA SER A 10 -23.23 0.83 -22.48
C SER A 10 -24.18 -0.35 -22.38
N ASN A 11 -23.70 -1.53 -21.99
CA ASN A 11 -24.54 -2.71 -21.80
C ASN A 11 -25.06 -2.86 -20.36
N GLY A 12 -24.63 -2.00 -19.43
CA GLY A 12 -25.03 -2.04 -18.03
C GLY A 12 -24.47 -3.23 -17.24
N GLU A 13 -23.38 -3.85 -17.70
CA GLU A 13 -22.82 -5.08 -17.10
C GLU A 13 -21.57 -4.82 -16.24
N ALA A 14 -20.87 -3.71 -16.44
CA ALA A 14 -19.61 -3.43 -15.76
C ALA A 14 -19.59 -2.04 -15.11
N SER A 15 -18.97 -1.98 -13.93
CA SER A 15 -18.64 -0.74 -13.23
C SER A 15 -17.23 -0.86 -12.66
N CYS A 16 -16.70 0.21 -12.06
CA CYS A 16 -15.40 0.16 -11.41
C CYS A 16 -15.36 -0.94 -10.33
N ALA A 17 -16.47 -1.18 -9.62
CA ALA A 17 -16.59 -2.20 -8.58
C ALA A 17 -16.55 -3.64 -9.11
N SER A 18 -16.69 -3.86 -10.42
CA SER A 18 -16.56 -5.20 -11.03
C SER A 18 -15.14 -5.75 -10.87
N CYS A 19 -14.12 -4.89 -10.97
CA CYS A 19 -12.72 -5.24 -10.68
C CYS A 19 -12.32 -4.79 -9.27
N HIS A 20 -12.85 -3.66 -8.80
CA HIS A 20 -12.52 -3.10 -7.49
C HIS A 20 -13.63 -3.32 -6.46
N VAL A 21 -13.83 -4.57 -6.05
CA VAL A 21 -14.92 -4.97 -5.15
C VAL A 21 -14.87 -4.14 -3.86
N PHE A 22 -15.92 -3.36 -3.57
CA PHE A 22 -15.97 -2.38 -2.48
C PHE A 22 -14.82 -1.34 -2.47
N GLY A 23 -14.32 -0.97 -3.65
CA GLY A 23 -13.16 -0.10 -3.80
C GLY A 23 -11.81 -0.81 -3.59
N ASP A 24 -11.81 -2.15 -3.50
CA ASP A 24 -10.61 -2.94 -3.25
C ASP A 24 -10.13 -3.68 -4.52
N THR A 25 -9.90 -4.99 -4.44
CA THR A 25 -9.39 -5.83 -5.53
C THR A 25 -10.29 -7.06 -5.73
N ASP A 26 -10.39 -7.54 -6.95
CA ASP A 26 -11.00 -8.81 -7.34
C ASP A 26 -10.05 -10.01 -7.16
N HIS A 27 -8.79 -9.74 -6.78
CA HIS A 27 -7.72 -10.72 -6.67
C HIS A 27 -7.37 -11.45 -7.99
N LEU A 28 -7.70 -10.83 -9.14
CA LEU A 28 -7.37 -11.35 -10.46
C LEU A 28 -6.24 -10.55 -11.11
N SER A 29 -5.61 -11.17 -12.12
CA SER A 29 -4.67 -10.53 -13.03
C SER A 29 -5.28 -10.38 -14.41
N TRP A 30 -5.15 -9.19 -14.98
CA TRP A 30 -5.76 -8.80 -16.24
C TRP A 30 -4.67 -8.44 -17.25
N ASN A 31 -4.78 -8.95 -18.48
CA ASN A 31 -3.97 -8.43 -19.57
C ASN A 31 -4.60 -7.13 -20.09
N LEU A 32 -3.95 -6.01 -19.82
CA LEU A 32 -4.45 -4.66 -20.15
C LEU A 32 -3.68 -4.01 -21.31
N GLY A 33 -3.02 -4.82 -22.14
CA GLY A 33 -2.30 -4.35 -23.32
C GLY A 33 -3.23 -3.83 -24.42
N ASN A 34 -2.82 -2.73 -25.05
CA ASN A 34 -3.47 -2.21 -26.25
C ASN A 34 -2.47 -2.28 -27.42
N PRO A 35 -2.60 -3.27 -28.33
CA PRO A 35 -1.66 -3.45 -29.44
C PRO A 35 -1.77 -2.36 -30.52
N ASP A 36 -2.87 -1.61 -30.55
CA ASP A 36 -3.11 -0.57 -31.54
C ASP A 36 -2.62 0.81 -31.06
N ALA A 37 -2.27 0.95 -29.78
CA ALA A 37 -1.78 2.20 -29.19
C ALA A 37 -0.24 2.31 -29.25
N PRO A 38 0.30 3.53 -29.41
CA PRO A 38 1.73 3.78 -29.26
C PRO A 38 2.17 3.79 -27.78
N ASN A 39 3.48 3.63 -27.55
CA ASN A 39 4.07 3.92 -26.24
C ASN A 39 3.89 5.39 -25.88
N THR A 40 3.76 5.67 -24.59
CA THR A 40 3.65 7.04 -24.06
C THR A 40 4.87 7.41 -23.23
N ARG A 41 4.96 8.66 -22.77
CA ARG A 41 6.07 9.13 -21.93
C ARG A 41 5.75 8.95 -20.45
N ASN A 42 6.72 8.47 -19.69
CA ASN A 42 6.73 8.50 -18.24
C ASN A 42 7.39 9.79 -17.74
N LEU A 43 6.68 10.59 -16.95
CA LEU A 43 7.18 11.85 -16.37
C LEU A 43 7.50 11.74 -14.88
N GLN A 44 7.34 10.55 -14.30
CA GLN A 44 7.59 10.32 -12.88
C GLN A 44 9.09 10.46 -12.56
N PRO A 45 9.43 10.87 -11.32
CA PRO A 45 10.81 10.92 -10.88
C PRO A 45 11.41 9.51 -10.84
N PHE A 46 12.63 9.38 -11.39
CA PHE A 46 13.39 8.13 -11.42
C PHE A 46 14.77 8.31 -10.74
N PRO A 47 14.81 8.50 -9.41
CA PRO A 47 16.05 8.80 -8.70
C PRO A 47 17.07 7.65 -8.72
N THR A 48 16.64 6.44 -9.05
CA THR A 48 17.48 5.23 -9.11
C THR A 48 17.79 4.79 -10.54
N ALA A 49 17.66 5.68 -11.54
CA ALA A 49 17.90 5.35 -12.95
C ALA A 49 19.26 4.67 -13.20
N ASN A 50 20.32 5.14 -12.53
CA ASN A 50 21.67 4.62 -12.69
C ASN A 50 21.81 3.14 -12.30
N LEU A 51 21.00 2.65 -11.35
CA LEU A 51 21.02 1.23 -10.99
C LEU A 51 20.72 0.34 -12.20
N SER A 52 19.90 0.84 -13.14
CA SER A 52 19.52 0.10 -14.36
C SER A 52 20.71 -0.17 -15.27
N ARG A 53 21.76 0.65 -15.23
CA ARG A 53 22.87 0.64 -16.18
C ARG A 53 24.18 0.08 -15.62
N LEU A 54 24.21 -0.30 -14.33
CA LEU A 54 25.42 -0.80 -13.67
C LEU A 54 26.08 -1.96 -14.43
N GLY A 55 25.31 -2.91 -14.97
CA GLY A 55 25.84 -4.00 -15.78
C GLY A 55 26.53 -3.52 -17.06
N CYS A 56 25.89 -2.60 -17.80
CA CYS A 56 26.48 -1.98 -18.99
C CYS A 56 27.78 -1.25 -18.67
N ASP A 57 27.75 -0.43 -17.62
CA ASP A 57 28.80 0.56 -17.36
C ASP A 57 30.02 -0.07 -16.67
N LEU A 58 29.83 -1.14 -15.89
CA LEU A 58 30.88 -1.74 -15.06
C LEU A 58 31.35 -3.11 -15.53
N VAL A 59 30.48 -3.88 -16.19
CA VAL A 59 30.81 -5.22 -16.73
C VAL A 59 31.04 -5.14 -18.23
N GLY A 60 30.10 -4.55 -18.96
CA GLY A 60 30.21 -4.29 -20.39
C GLY A 60 28.92 -4.59 -21.17
N PRO A 61 28.91 -4.30 -22.48
CA PRO A 61 27.70 -4.38 -23.31
C PRO A 61 27.19 -5.80 -23.55
N ASP A 62 28.04 -6.81 -23.36
CA ASP A 62 27.67 -8.22 -23.55
C ASP A 62 26.99 -8.83 -22.31
N GLU A 63 26.87 -8.07 -21.21
CA GLU A 63 26.20 -8.51 -19.99
C GLU A 63 24.66 -8.51 -20.17
N ASP A 64 23.98 -9.50 -19.60
CA ASP A 64 22.57 -9.78 -19.85
C ASP A 64 21.63 -8.61 -19.45
N SER A 65 21.90 -7.94 -18.33
CA SER A 65 21.14 -6.75 -17.92
C SER A 65 21.32 -5.59 -18.91
N CYS A 66 22.48 -5.49 -19.57
CA CYS A 66 22.69 -4.49 -20.62
C CYS A 66 21.86 -4.78 -21.88
N GLN A 67 21.78 -6.05 -22.29
CA GLN A 67 20.94 -6.46 -23.42
C GLN A 67 19.45 -6.27 -23.12
N LEU A 68 19.04 -6.46 -21.86
CA LEU A 68 17.67 -6.20 -21.41
C LEU A 68 17.27 -4.73 -21.62
N LEU A 69 18.18 -3.78 -21.41
CA LEU A 69 17.91 -2.37 -21.63
C LEU A 69 17.62 -2.01 -23.08
N GLU A 70 18.04 -2.80 -24.07
CA GLU A 70 17.69 -2.56 -25.48
C GLU A 70 16.20 -2.77 -25.76
N ILE A 71 15.52 -3.54 -24.90
CA ILE A 71 14.10 -3.91 -25.05
C ILE A 71 13.23 -3.45 -23.88
N ILE A 72 13.79 -2.75 -22.88
CA ILE A 72 13.04 -2.22 -21.73
C ILE A 72 11.85 -1.37 -22.22
N ASN A 73 10.70 -1.53 -21.56
CA ASN A 73 9.43 -0.89 -21.94
C ASN A 73 9.02 -1.14 -23.42
N GLY A 74 9.57 -2.19 -24.05
CA GLY A 74 9.29 -2.59 -25.43
C GLY A 74 10.00 -1.77 -26.50
N ASN A 75 10.80 -0.76 -26.15
CA ASN A 75 11.45 0.13 -27.12
C ASN A 75 12.85 0.61 -26.72
N GLY A 76 13.37 0.19 -25.57
CA GLY A 76 14.68 0.60 -25.07
C GLY A 76 14.72 1.98 -24.38
N ASP A 77 13.56 2.62 -24.17
CA ASP A 77 13.47 3.91 -23.46
C ASP A 77 12.93 3.70 -22.05
N GLU A 78 13.81 3.88 -21.07
CA GLU A 78 13.53 3.77 -19.63
C GLU A 78 12.40 4.70 -19.16
N LEU A 79 12.21 5.83 -19.86
CA LEU A 79 11.19 6.82 -19.53
C LEU A 79 9.97 6.72 -20.46
N SER A 80 9.75 5.58 -21.10
CA SER A 80 8.52 5.30 -21.83
C SER A 80 7.59 4.35 -21.07
N ILE A 81 6.30 4.37 -21.43
CA ILE A 81 5.29 3.43 -20.92
C ILE A 81 4.78 2.62 -22.10
N ALA A 82 5.00 1.30 -22.03
CA ALA A 82 4.56 0.36 -23.05
C ALA A 82 3.03 0.33 -23.17
N SER A 83 2.51 0.41 -24.41
CA SER A 83 1.09 0.15 -24.70
C SER A 83 0.73 -1.31 -24.45
N MET A 84 1.66 -2.22 -24.74
CA MET A 84 1.59 -3.63 -24.35
C MET A 84 1.95 -3.79 -22.87
N LYS A 85 0.91 -3.78 -22.03
CA LYS A 85 1.08 -3.81 -20.57
C LYS A 85 1.47 -5.18 -20.01
N GLY A 86 0.90 -6.23 -20.58
CA GLY A 86 0.96 -7.57 -19.97
C GLY A 86 0.01 -7.71 -18.77
N PRO A 87 0.14 -8.81 -18.03
CA PRO A 87 -0.72 -9.12 -16.88
C PRO A 87 -0.45 -8.17 -15.71
N MET A 88 -1.54 -7.62 -15.17
CA MET A 88 -1.52 -6.77 -13.98
C MET A 88 -2.70 -7.10 -13.07
N THR A 89 -2.40 -7.31 -11.81
CA THR A 89 -3.40 -7.53 -10.78
C THR A 89 -4.12 -6.24 -10.46
N THR A 90 -5.40 -6.34 -10.14
CA THR A 90 -6.16 -5.18 -9.68
C THR A 90 -5.56 -4.65 -8.39
N GLN A 91 -5.25 -3.34 -8.34
CA GLN A 91 -4.83 -2.64 -7.13
C GLN A 91 -6.04 -2.11 -6.36
N THR A 92 -5.90 -1.97 -5.05
CA THR A 92 -6.92 -1.33 -4.22
C THR A 92 -7.07 0.13 -4.60
N MET A 93 -8.30 0.66 -4.59
CA MET A 93 -8.55 2.11 -4.69
C MET A 93 -8.61 2.79 -3.31
N ARG A 94 -8.38 2.05 -2.23
CA ARG A 94 -8.34 2.60 -0.86
C ARG A 94 -6.94 3.12 -0.54
N GLY A 95 -6.86 4.20 0.22
CA GLY A 95 -5.60 4.77 0.73
C GLY A 95 -4.74 5.45 -0.33
N MET A 96 -5.32 5.95 -1.42
CA MET A 96 -4.56 6.51 -2.54
C MET A 96 -4.07 7.95 -2.33
N SER A 97 -4.52 8.67 -1.30
CA SER A 97 -4.43 10.13 -1.15
C SER A 97 -3.05 10.71 -0.79
N THR A 98 -1.93 10.00 -0.99
CA THR A 98 -0.62 10.43 -0.46
C THR A 98 0.59 10.25 -1.37
N HIS A 99 0.48 9.53 -2.49
CA HIS A 99 1.61 9.14 -3.33
C HIS A 99 1.35 9.34 -4.83
N GLY A 100 0.49 10.31 -5.18
CA GLY A 100 0.30 10.89 -6.51
C GLY A 100 -0.02 9.95 -7.67
N HIS A 101 1.01 9.33 -8.24
CA HIS A 101 0.94 8.65 -9.53
C HIS A 101 0.15 7.34 -9.45
N MET A 102 -0.89 7.15 -10.25
CA MET A 102 -1.76 5.96 -10.08
C MET A 102 -1.51 4.88 -11.13
N HIS A 103 -1.89 3.64 -10.80
CA HIS A 103 -1.61 2.39 -11.53
C HIS A 103 -0.20 1.82 -11.27
N TRP A 104 0.05 0.57 -11.69
CA TRP A 104 1.30 -0.16 -11.38
C TRP A 104 2.55 0.55 -11.91
N ARG A 105 2.45 1.16 -13.09
CA ARG A 105 3.55 1.89 -13.70
C ARG A 105 3.44 3.39 -13.50
N GLY A 106 2.45 3.86 -12.73
CA GLY A 106 2.10 5.27 -12.61
C GLY A 106 1.54 5.89 -13.89
N ASP A 107 0.91 5.07 -14.75
CA ASP A 107 0.34 5.45 -16.05
C ASP A 107 -0.53 6.72 -16.02
N ARG A 108 -1.14 7.04 -14.87
CA ARG A 108 -2.07 8.16 -14.75
C ARG A 108 -1.45 9.47 -14.27
N VAL A 109 -0.11 9.52 -14.21
CA VAL A 109 0.65 10.77 -14.10
C VAL A 109 0.36 11.73 -15.27
N ASN A 110 -0.06 11.19 -16.41
CA ASN A 110 -0.44 11.90 -17.63
C ASN A 110 -1.85 11.49 -18.07
N GLY A 111 -2.61 12.43 -18.63
CA GLY A 111 -3.91 12.10 -19.21
C GLY A 111 -4.83 13.28 -19.47
N TYR A 112 -6.11 12.94 -19.63
CA TYR A 112 -7.20 13.82 -20.06
C TYR A 112 -7.34 15.10 -19.23
N PHE A 113 -7.10 15.03 -17.91
CA PHE A 113 -7.23 16.16 -16.99
C PHE A 113 -5.93 16.93 -16.74
N GLY A 114 -4.83 16.52 -17.40
CA GLY A 114 -3.54 17.17 -17.27
C GLY A 114 -2.39 16.18 -17.05
N ASN A 115 -1.20 16.73 -17.12
CA ASN A 115 0.07 16.02 -16.98
C ASN A 115 0.85 16.60 -15.80
N ASP A 116 1.40 15.72 -14.96
CA ASP A 116 2.24 16.12 -13.83
C ASP A 116 3.70 16.37 -14.28
N THR A 117 3.91 17.41 -15.07
CA THR A 117 5.26 17.80 -15.54
C THR A 117 6.14 18.38 -14.44
N GLU A 118 5.53 18.86 -13.37
CA GLU A 118 6.19 19.45 -12.20
C GLU A 118 6.47 18.43 -11.09
N GLN A 119 6.03 17.17 -11.27
CA GLN A 119 6.20 16.06 -10.32
C GLN A 119 5.63 16.38 -8.93
N LEU A 120 4.47 17.02 -8.90
CA LEU A 120 3.78 17.47 -7.69
C LEU A 120 3.07 16.35 -6.92
N LEU A 121 2.98 15.14 -7.50
CA LEU A 121 2.25 14.01 -6.93
C LEU A 121 0.76 14.31 -6.73
N ASP A 122 0.10 14.97 -7.68
CA ASP A 122 -1.32 15.29 -7.58
C ASP A 122 -2.19 14.02 -7.73
N GLU A 123 -2.69 13.50 -6.60
CA GLU A 123 -3.55 12.31 -6.59
C GLU A 123 -4.91 12.56 -7.25
N ARG A 124 -5.43 13.78 -7.16
CA ARG A 124 -6.73 14.12 -7.72
C ARG A 124 -6.67 14.07 -9.23
N VAL A 125 -5.69 14.75 -9.83
CA VAL A 125 -5.47 14.72 -11.28
C VAL A 125 -5.20 13.30 -11.74
N SER A 126 -4.31 12.57 -11.05
CA SER A 126 -3.98 11.19 -11.41
C SER A 126 -5.17 10.24 -11.31
N PHE A 127 -6.03 10.38 -10.30
CA PHE A 127 -7.26 9.58 -10.21
C PHE A 127 -8.24 9.93 -11.33
N LYS A 128 -8.44 11.23 -11.60
CA LYS A 128 -9.34 11.68 -12.67
C LYS A 128 -8.88 11.24 -14.06
N ASN A 129 -7.57 11.09 -14.29
CA ASN A 129 -7.01 10.58 -15.53
C ASN A 129 -7.43 9.13 -15.87
N PHE A 130 -8.08 8.40 -14.96
CA PHE A 130 -8.75 7.14 -15.30
C PHE A 130 -10.05 7.29 -16.11
N ILE A 131 -10.52 8.50 -16.42
CA ILE A 131 -11.72 8.73 -17.25
C ILE A 131 -11.69 7.97 -18.58
N VAL A 132 -10.51 7.79 -19.17
CA VAL A 132 -10.33 7.02 -20.41
C VAL A 132 -10.72 5.54 -20.30
N ALA A 133 -10.83 5.01 -19.07
CA ALA A 133 -11.31 3.65 -18.84
C ALA A 133 -12.82 3.50 -19.10
N PHE A 134 -13.60 4.57 -19.05
CA PHE A 134 -15.04 4.50 -19.34
C PHE A 134 -15.28 4.18 -20.82
N GLU A 135 -14.65 4.93 -21.72
CA GLU A 135 -14.67 4.67 -23.17
C GLU A 135 -13.93 3.37 -23.50
N GLY A 136 -12.66 3.23 -23.09
CA GLY A 136 -11.78 2.19 -23.61
C GLY A 136 -11.88 0.82 -22.93
N LEU A 137 -12.20 0.76 -21.63
CA LEU A 137 -12.21 -0.49 -20.86
C LEU A 137 -13.64 -0.97 -20.55
N LEU A 138 -14.50 -0.06 -20.11
CA LEU A 138 -15.89 -0.37 -19.75
C LEU A 138 -16.84 -0.31 -20.96
N GLY A 139 -16.39 0.25 -22.09
CA GLY A 139 -17.15 0.29 -23.33
C GLY A 139 -18.37 1.22 -23.25
N LEU A 140 -18.26 2.33 -22.52
CA LEU A 140 -19.24 3.42 -22.58
C LEU A 140 -19.20 4.06 -23.98
N ASP A 141 -20.36 4.21 -24.61
CA ASP A 141 -20.53 4.76 -25.96
C ASP A 141 -20.41 6.29 -25.90
N ILE A 142 -19.17 6.74 -25.78
CA ILE A 142 -18.77 8.13 -25.69
C ILE A 142 -17.45 8.29 -26.43
N GLU A 143 -17.23 9.45 -27.04
CA GLU A 143 -15.94 9.81 -27.64
C GLU A 143 -15.32 10.90 -26.77
N LEU A 144 -14.25 10.57 -26.05
CA LEU A 144 -13.54 11.57 -25.26
C LEU A 144 -12.72 12.47 -26.19
N PRO A 145 -12.80 13.80 -26.02
CA PRO A 145 -11.91 14.71 -26.75
C PRO A 145 -10.46 14.57 -26.25
N GLU A 146 -9.53 15.30 -26.87
CA GLU A 146 -8.10 15.21 -26.52
C GLU A 146 -7.81 15.55 -25.05
N SER A 147 -8.53 16.51 -24.49
CA SER A 147 -8.39 16.94 -23.10
C SER A 147 -9.66 17.58 -22.54
N VAL A 148 -9.68 17.75 -21.21
CA VAL A 148 -10.73 18.48 -20.49
C VAL A 148 -10.92 19.92 -20.98
N ASP A 149 -9.89 20.55 -21.56
CA ASP A 149 -9.93 21.94 -22.05
C ASP A 149 -10.47 22.08 -23.48
N SER A 150 -10.87 20.97 -24.10
CA SER A 150 -11.41 20.98 -25.46
C SER A 150 -12.72 21.77 -25.55
N ASP A 151 -12.88 22.55 -26.62
CA ASP A 151 -14.09 23.31 -26.89
C ASP A 151 -15.26 22.42 -27.38
N ASN A 152 -16.50 22.84 -27.14
CA ASN A 152 -17.73 22.22 -27.67
C ASN A 152 -17.91 20.72 -27.31
N LYS A 153 -17.57 20.34 -26.07
CA LYS A 153 -17.77 18.97 -25.58
C LYS A 153 -19.26 18.57 -25.57
N PRO A 154 -19.59 17.33 -25.96
CA PRO A 154 -20.92 16.75 -25.74
C PRO A 154 -21.36 16.81 -24.26
N ASP A 155 -22.68 16.90 -24.02
CA ASP A 155 -23.25 17.03 -22.67
C ASP A 155 -22.93 15.81 -21.77
N ASP A 156 -22.85 14.62 -22.35
CA ASP A 156 -22.49 13.38 -21.66
C ASP A 156 -21.01 13.35 -21.24
N VAL A 157 -20.11 13.92 -22.03
CA VAL A 157 -18.69 14.10 -21.65
C VAL A 157 -18.58 15.05 -20.47
N VAL A 158 -19.29 16.18 -20.51
CA VAL A 158 -19.31 17.14 -19.38
C VAL A 158 -19.86 16.47 -18.12
N ALA A 159 -20.95 15.72 -18.23
CA ALA A 159 -21.52 14.98 -17.10
C ALA A 159 -20.56 13.91 -16.56
N LEU A 160 -19.81 13.22 -17.43
CA LEU A 160 -18.80 12.24 -17.04
C LEU A 160 -17.64 12.89 -16.27
N GLU A 161 -17.17 14.05 -16.70
CA GLU A 161 -16.13 14.83 -16.00
C GLU A 161 -16.58 15.23 -14.59
N GLU A 162 -17.79 15.78 -14.46
CA GLU A 162 -18.35 16.14 -13.15
C GLU A 162 -18.51 14.93 -12.22
N ASN A 163 -18.87 13.77 -12.80
CA ASN A 163 -18.96 12.52 -12.06
C ASN A 163 -17.56 12.05 -11.62
N MET A 164 -16.54 12.19 -12.46
CA MET A 164 -15.15 11.89 -12.10
C MET A 164 -14.65 12.77 -10.95
N ASP A 165 -15.06 14.04 -10.87
CA ASP A 165 -14.76 14.90 -9.72
C ASP A 165 -15.37 14.36 -8.43
N LYS A 166 -16.66 14.01 -8.44
CA LYS A 166 -17.33 13.40 -7.27
C LYS A 166 -16.73 12.06 -6.90
N PHE A 167 -16.29 11.29 -7.89
CA PHE A 167 -15.67 9.99 -7.66
C PHE A 167 -14.27 10.13 -7.05
N ALA A 168 -13.50 11.12 -7.48
CA ALA A 168 -12.23 11.48 -6.85
C ALA A 168 -12.43 11.91 -5.39
N ASP A 169 -13.40 12.80 -5.12
CA ASP A 169 -13.74 13.24 -3.75
C ASP A 169 -14.08 12.06 -2.85
N PHE A 170 -14.91 11.15 -3.36
CA PHE A 170 -15.31 9.96 -2.61
C PHE A 170 -14.12 9.02 -2.38
N MET A 171 -13.45 8.54 -3.44
CA MET A 171 -12.44 7.49 -3.29
C MET A 171 -11.16 7.95 -2.60
N LEU A 172 -10.73 9.20 -2.80
CA LEU A 172 -9.55 9.73 -2.11
C LEU A 172 -9.80 9.96 -0.61
N SER A 173 -11.06 9.96 -0.16
CA SER A 173 -11.41 9.96 1.26
C SER A 173 -11.42 8.55 1.90
N VAL A 174 -11.36 7.49 1.10
CA VAL A 174 -11.40 6.11 1.61
C VAL A 174 -9.98 5.65 1.96
N SER A 175 -9.73 5.42 3.25
CA SER A 175 -8.45 4.90 3.74
C SER A 175 -8.39 3.37 3.72
N LEU A 176 -7.16 2.82 3.79
CA LEU A 176 -6.97 1.41 4.11
C LEU A 176 -7.36 1.15 5.57
N PRO A 177 -7.93 -0.02 5.90
CA PRO A 177 -8.12 -0.40 7.30
C PRO A 177 -6.77 -0.62 7.98
N PRO A 178 -6.71 -0.57 9.33
CA PRO A 178 -5.49 -0.90 10.06
C PRO A 178 -4.96 -2.30 9.68
N ASN A 179 -3.63 -2.47 9.75
CA ASN A 179 -3.02 -3.77 9.48
C ASN A 179 -3.43 -4.78 10.57
N PRO A 180 -4.11 -5.90 10.22
CA PRO A 180 -4.60 -6.85 11.21
C PRO A 180 -3.54 -7.78 11.79
N ILE A 181 -2.32 -7.81 11.22
CA ILE A 181 -1.20 -8.64 11.69
C ILE A 181 -0.41 -7.90 12.77
N ARG A 182 -0.32 -6.58 12.67
CA ARG A 182 0.39 -5.73 13.63
C ARG A 182 -0.27 -5.77 15.01
N GLY A 183 0.55 -5.69 16.06
CA GLY A 183 0.07 -5.65 17.44
C GLY A 183 -0.90 -4.48 17.67
N LEU A 184 -1.93 -4.69 18.50
CA LEU A 184 -2.89 -3.62 18.81
C LEU A 184 -2.29 -2.48 19.65
N ASP A 185 -1.17 -2.74 20.31
CA ASP A 185 -0.29 -1.76 20.92
C ASP A 185 0.71 -1.14 19.91
N ASN A 186 0.45 -1.34 18.62
CA ASN A 186 1.25 -0.89 17.49
C ASN A 186 2.69 -1.43 17.46
N SER A 187 3.00 -2.46 18.26
CA SER A 187 4.32 -3.09 18.29
C SER A 187 4.52 -4.03 17.10
N LEU A 188 5.79 -4.19 16.70
CA LEU A 188 6.25 -5.21 15.78
C LEU A 188 6.60 -6.49 16.55
N SER A 189 6.38 -7.66 15.93
CA SER A 189 6.92 -8.92 16.44
C SER A 189 8.45 -8.91 16.47
N ASN A 190 9.05 -9.78 17.29
CA ASN A 190 10.53 -9.87 17.38
C ASN A 190 11.18 -10.16 16.02
N SER A 191 10.51 -10.96 15.17
CA SER A 191 10.99 -11.28 13.83
C SER A 191 10.88 -10.08 12.89
N ALA A 192 9.72 -9.40 12.89
CA ALA A 192 9.53 -8.17 12.13
C ALA A 192 10.51 -7.05 12.52
N ASN A 193 10.94 -6.95 13.79
CA ASN A 193 11.98 -6.00 14.19
C ASN A 193 13.33 -6.28 13.49
N ILE A 194 13.71 -7.55 13.32
CA ILE A 194 14.93 -7.92 12.57
C ILE A 194 14.82 -7.47 11.10
N GLY A 195 13.64 -7.69 10.50
CA GLY A 195 13.36 -7.23 9.14
C GLY A 195 13.39 -5.71 8.99
N ALA A 196 12.79 -5.00 9.94
CA ALA A 196 12.77 -3.53 9.97
C ALA A 196 14.19 -2.95 10.10
N ASP A 197 15.03 -3.53 10.96
CA ASP A 197 16.43 -3.12 11.12
C ASP A 197 17.22 -3.25 9.80
N PHE A 198 16.96 -4.29 8.99
CA PHE A 198 17.56 -4.41 7.67
C PHE A 198 16.93 -3.47 6.64
N PHE A 199 15.60 -3.35 6.63
CA PHE A 199 14.86 -2.53 5.67
C PHE A 199 15.30 -1.05 5.72
N HIS A 200 15.45 -0.53 6.94
CA HIS A 200 15.85 0.85 7.25
C HIS A 200 17.36 1.01 7.50
N GLY A 201 18.09 -0.10 7.61
CA GLY A 201 19.50 -0.12 7.97
C GLY A 201 20.42 0.42 6.87
N THR A 202 21.71 0.50 7.17
CA THR A 202 22.70 1.04 6.22
C THR A 202 23.16 0.05 5.16
N ARG A 203 22.87 -1.25 5.34
CA ARG A 203 23.26 -2.29 4.39
C ARG A 203 22.41 -2.17 3.13
N ARG A 204 23.04 -2.08 1.97
CA ARG A 204 22.36 -2.03 0.68
C ARG A 204 21.76 -3.41 0.37
N SER A 205 20.51 -3.43 -0.06
CA SER A 205 19.80 -4.63 -0.50
C SER A 205 20.00 -4.90 -1.99
N ASP A 206 20.31 -3.86 -2.77
CA ASP A 206 20.46 -3.92 -4.22
C ASP A 206 21.50 -2.89 -4.71
N GLY A 207 22.07 -3.13 -5.89
CA GLY A 207 23.14 -2.34 -6.51
C GLY A 207 24.53 -2.64 -5.95
N LEU A 208 25.43 -1.66 -6.02
CA LEU A 208 26.81 -1.77 -5.53
C LEU A 208 26.93 -1.53 -4.03
N ALA A 209 28.00 -2.04 -3.41
CA ALA A 209 28.35 -1.74 -2.02
C ALA A 209 28.67 -0.26 -1.81
N ASP A 210 29.45 0.28 -2.75
CA ASP A 210 30.04 1.60 -2.73
C ASP A 210 29.69 2.30 -4.04
N ASP A 211 29.50 3.61 -3.98
CA ASP A 211 29.28 4.44 -5.17
C ASP A 211 30.60 4.61 -5.92
N VAL A 212 30.53 4.64 -7.25
CA VAL A 212 31.68 4.75 -8.14
C VAL A 212 31.64 6.03 -8.97
N ASP A 213 32.78 6.70 -9.07
CA ASP A 213 32.89 8.00 -9.76
C ASP A 213 32.44 7.97 -11.23
N ILE A 214 32.48 6.81 -11.88
CA ILE A 214 32.10 6.65 -13.30
C ILE A 214 30.61 6.92 -13.54
N ASN A 215 29.76 6.71 -12.53
CA ASN A 215 28.31 6.92 -12.59
C ASN A 215 27.88 8.29 -12.04
N GLY A 216 28.83 9.19 -11.78
CA GLY A 216 28.54 10.53 -11.29
C GLY A 216 28.24 10.57 -9.79
N PRO A 217 27.54 11.62 -9.32
CA PRO A 217 27.31 11.85 -7.88
C PRO A 217 26.10 11.08 -7.31
N GLU A 218 25.37 10.35 -8.16
CA GLU A 218 24.19 9.58 -7.78
C GLU A 218 24.59 8.27 -7.09
N ARG A 219 23.64 7.64 -6.38
CA ARG A 219 23.90 6.38 -5.67
C ARG A 219 23.85 5.20 -6.64
N ASP A 220 24.80 4.29 -6.50
CA ASP A 220 24.87 3.04 -7.26
C ASP A 220 24.25 1.85 -6.52
N GLY A 221 23.70 2.08 -5.33
CA GLY A 221 22.99 1.05 -4.58
C GLY A 221 22.19 1.62 -3.41
N VAL A 222 21.22 0.84 -2.96
CA VAL A 222 20.21 1.27 -1.98
C VAL A 222 19.85 0.15 -1.01
N ASN A 223 19.41 0.52 0.20
CA ASN A 223 18.64 -0.38 1.06
C ASN A 223 17.18 -0.43 0.59
N CYS A 224 16.33 -1.19 1.29
CA CYS A 224 14.93 -1.36 0.89
C CYS A 224 14.17 -0.02 0.87
N GLU A 225 14.34 0.80 1.91
CA GLU A 225 13.73 2.14 2.03
C GLU A 225 14.19 3.12 0.92
N GLY A 226 15.40 2.91 0.39
CA GLY A 226 15.96 3.74 -0.67
C GLY A 226 15.09 3.77 -1.92
N CYS A 227 14.35 2.70 -2.22
CA CYS A 227 13.23 2.72 -3.17
C CYS A 227 11.89 2.86 -2.44
N HIS A 228 11.64 1.98 -1.45
CA HIS A 228 10.38 1.90 -0.73
C HIS A 228 10.30 2.91 0.43
N GLY A 229 10.32 4.21 0.11
CA GLY A 229 10.40 5.27 1.11
C GLY A 229 9.31 5.23 2.18
N VAL A 230 9.71 5.52 3.42
CA VAL A 230 8.85 5.58 4.58
C VAL A 230 8.98 6.95 5.24
N ASP A 231 7.89 7.69 5.27
CA ASP A 231 7.77 8.98 5.96
C ASP A 231 6.28 9.22 6.24
N SER A 232 5.84 8.90 7.46
CA SER A 232 4.44 9.04 7.86
C SER A 232 3.96 10.49 7.89
N VAL A 233 4.87 11.47 8.05
CA VAL A 233 4.54 12.90 7.95
C VAL A 233 4.09 13.24 6.53
N GLN A 234 4.70 12.61 5.52
CA GLN A 234 4.35 12.76 4.11
C GLN A 234 3.29 11.74 3.63
N GLY A 235 2.89 10.80 4.46
CA GLY A 235 1.95 9.72 4.11
C GLY A 235 2.58 8.64 3.24
N PHE A 236 3.91 8.51 3.29
CA PHE A 236 4.67 7.52 2.54
C PHE A 236 4.87 6.25 3.38
N TYR A 237 4.30 5.15 2.89
CA TYR A 237 4.36 3.84 3.52
C TYR A 237 4.83 2.81 2.49
N GLY A 238 6.10 2.91 2.12
CA GLY A 238 6.75 2.04 1.14
C GLY A 238 6.78 2.59 -0.28
N THR A 239 6.36 3.84 -0.50
CA THR A 239 6.44 4.54 -1.79
C THR A 239 6.43 6.05 -1.60
N ARG A 240 7.18 6.75 -2.45
CA ARG A 240 7.20 8.22 -2.56
C ARG A 240 6.55 8.73 -3.84
N GLY A 241 5.95 7.85 -4.64
CA GLY A 241 5.45 8.17 -5.98
C GLY A 241 6.45 7.90 -7.11
N GLU A 242 7.71 7.64 -6.80
CA GLU A 242 8.78 7.44 -7.76
C GLU A 242 8.67 6.12 -8.55
N ILE A 243 9.38 6.05 -9.68
CA ILE A 243 9.58 4.81 -10.44
C ILE A 243 10.95 4.20 -10.14
N ALA A 244 11.06 2.89 -10.30
CA ALA A 244 12.30 2.15 -10.18
C ALA A 244 12.35 0.98 -11.17
N HIS A 245 13.56 0.57 -11.55
CA HIS A 245 13.78 -0.67 -12.29
C HIS A 245 14.07 -1.80 -11.29
N GLY A 246 13.16 -2.77 -11.19
CA GLY A 246 13.28 -3.92 -10.29
C GLY A 246 13.84 -5.18 -10.94
N GLY A 247 14.60 -5.06 -12.04
CA GLY A 247 15.09 -6.20 -12.83
C GLY A 247 14.03 -6.85 -13.73
N GLU A 248 12.98 -6.12 -14.10
CA GLU A 248 11.88 -6.55 -14.95
C GLU A 248 11.93 -5.87 -16.32
N ILE A 249 11.24 -6.42 -17.32
CA ILE A 249 11.21 -5.85 -18.69
C ILE A 249 10.46 -4.51 -18.81
N GLN A 250 9.84 -4.05 -17.72
CA GLN A 250 9.17 -2.77 -17.63
C GLN A 250 9.59 -2.04 -16.36
N ILE A 251 9.63 -0.71 -16.44
CA ILE A 251 9.82 0.14 -15.27
C ILE A 251 8.47 0.42 -14.62
N PHE A 252 8.42 0.25 -13.30
CA PHE A 252 7.20 0.37 -12.51
C PHE A 252 7.32 1.51 -11.51
N LYS A 253 6.15 2.02 -11.10
CA LYS A 253 6.05 2.84 -9.90
C LYS A 253 6.39 1.95 -8.71
N VAL A 254 7.20 2.44 -7.79
CA VAL A 254 7.46 1.75 -6.53
C VAL A 254 6.12 1.59 -5.79
N PRO A 255 5.65 0.36 -5.52
CA PRO A 255 4.36 0.14 -4.88
C PRO A 255 4.41 0.44 -3.38
N GLN A 256 3.34 1.00 -2.84
CA GLN A 256 3.11 1.04 -1.39
C GLN A 256 3.05 -0.38 -0.80
N LEU A 257 3.39 -0.53 0.48
CA LEU A 257 3.54 -1.84 1.13
C LEU A 257 2.45 -2.15 2.18
N ARG A 258 1.56 -1.19 2.50
CA ARG A 258 0.55 -1.26 3.57
C ARG A 258 -0.42 -2.43 3.48
N ASN A 259 -0.71 -2.92 2.27
CA ASN A 259 -1.75 -3.94 2.05
C ASN A 259 -1.21 -5.31 1.60
N LEU A 260 0.10 -5.56 1.72
CA LEU A 260 0.69 -6.85 1.31
C LEU A 260 0.02 -8.05 1.99
N TYR A 261 -0.42 -7.89 3.25
CA TYR A 261 -1.15 -8.91 3.99
C TYR A 261 -2.42 -9.42 3.26
N THR A 262 -2.99 -8.61 2.37
CA THR A 262 -4.20 -8.97 1.62
C THR A 262 -3.92 -9.88 0.43
N ARG A 263 -2.65 -10.17 0.09
CA ARG A 263 -2.25 -10.94 -1.10
C ARG A 263 -2.00 -12.43 -0.84
N VAL A 264 -2.11 -12.90 0.40
CA VAL A 264 -1.93 -14.31 0.76
C VAL A 264 -3.02 -15.19 0.15
N GLY A 265 -2.65 -16.38 -0.32
CA GLY A 265 -3.61 -17.42 -0.73
C GLY A 265 -3.23 -18.21 -1.99
N MET A 266 -2.18 -17.78 -2.71
CA MET A 266 -1.51 -18.58 -3.72
C MET A 266 -0.34 -19.30 -3.07
N PHE A 267 -0.27 -20.62 -3.22
CA PHE A 267 0.88 -21.43 -2.80
C PHE A 267 1.32 -22.31 -3.97
N GLY A 268 2.61 -22.30 -4.26
CA GLY A 268 3.20 -23.08 -5.34
C GLY A 268 3.85 -22.19 -6.38
N LEU A 269 5.17 -22.31 -6.50
CA LEU A 269 5.95 -21.57 -7.48
C LEU A 269 7.01 -22.50 -8.09
N PRO A 270 6.99 -22.75 -9.41
CA PRO A 270 8.05 -23.55 -10.04
C PRO A 270 9.41 -22.84 -9.95
N ASP A 271 10.49 -23.61 -9.99
CA ASP A 271 11.85 -23.06 -10.08
C ASP A 271 11.97 -22.17 -11.34
N ARG A 272 12.57 -20.99 -11.21
CA ARG A 272 12.75 -20.02 -12.29
C ARG A 272 14.16 -19.42 -12.29
N PRO A 273 14.75 -19.10 -13.46
CA PRO A 273 16.04 -18.43 -13.54
C PRO A 273 16.06 -17.11 -12.75
N GLY A 274 17.22 -16.78 -12.18
CA GLY A 274 17.41 -15.58 -11.36
C GLY A 274 16.92 -15.69 -9.92
N PHE A 275 16.32 -16.82 -9.51
CA PHE A 275 15.84 -17.05 -8.14
C PHE A 275 16.36 -18.38 -7.60
N LEU A 276 16.70 -18.42 -6.32
CA LEU A 276 17.02 -19.68 -5.65
C LEU A 276 15.82 -20.64 -5.74
N PRO A 277 16.03 -21.97 -5.73
CA PRO A 277 14.94 -22.92 -5.82
C PRO A 277 13.82 -22.63 -4.84
N SER A 278 12.58 -22.67 -5.35
CA SER A 278 11.41 -22.34 -4.57
C SER A 278 11.17 -23.39 -3.49
N HIS A 279 10.86 -22.96 -2.27
CA HIS A 279 10.47 -23.87 -1.17
C HIS A 279 9.07 -24.46 -1.37
N THR A 280 8.27 -23.90 -2.27
CA THR A 280 6.89 -24.31 -2.57
C THR A 280 6.74 -24.96 -3.93
N LYS A 281 7.83 -25.33 -4.61
CA LYS A 281 7.78 -25.93 -5.97
C LYS A 281 7.01 -27.23 -6.09
N GLU A 282 6.91 -27.99 -5.00
CA GLU A 282 6.10 -29.21 -4.96
C GLU A 282 4.60 -28.87 -4.96
N HIS A 283 3.77 -29.82 -5.38
CA HIS A 283 2.31 -29.60 -5.42
C HIS A 283 1.74 -29.28 -4.03
N GLN A 284 1.17 -28.08 -3.87
CA GLN A 284 0.69 -27.55 -2.58
C GLN A 284 -0.77 -27.93 -2.24
N GLY A 285 -1.49 -28.65 -3.12
CA GLY A 285 -2.91 -28.99 -2.91
C GLY A 285 -3.88 -27.93 -3.43
N ASP A 286 -5.13 -27.96 -2.95
CA ASP A 286 -6.15 -26.95 -3.30
C ASP A 286 -5.77 -25.58 -2.73
N GLN A 287 -5.87 -24.55 -3.57
CA GLN A 287 -5.42 -23.19 -3.28
C GLN A 287 -6.60 -22.26 -3.03
N ILE A 288 -6.42 -21.25 -2.16
CA ILE A 288 -7.44 -20.22 -1.91
C ILE A 288 -7.50 -19.25 -3.10
N ARG A 289 -6.36 -19.03 -3.78
CA ARG A 289 -6.20 -18.06 -4.87
C ARG A 289 -5.26 -18.59 -5.96
N GLY A 290 -5.40 -18.05 -7.17
CA GLY A 290 -4.50 -18.32 -8.30
C GLY A 290 -3.40 -17.26 -8.51
N PHE A 291 -3.46 -16.13 -7.81
CA PHE A 291 -2.52 -15.00 -7.93
C PHE A 291 -2.03 -14.56 -6.56
N GLY A 292 -0.74 -14.23 -6.46
CA GLY A 292 -0.07 -13.78 -5.25
C GLY A 292 0.47 -12.35 -5.36
N PHE A 293 1.78 -12.22 -5.19
CA PHE A 293 2.56 -10.98 -5.17
C PHE A 293 3.11 -10.61 -6.55
N LEU A 294 3.72 -9.41 -6.62
CA LEU A 294 4.14 -8.68 -7.82
C LEU A 294 2.98 -8.08 -8.61
N HIS A 295 3.32 -7.26 -9.60
CA HIS A 295 2.32 -6.59 -10.42
C HIS A 295 1.43 -7.60 -11.16
N ASP A 296 1.96 -8.72 -11.63
CA ASP A 296 1.28 -9.74 -12.42
C ASP A 296 0.62 -10.84 -11.57
N GLY A 297 0.94 -10.90 -10.28
CA GLY A 297 0.45 -11.93 -9.35
C GLY A 297 1.17 -13.27 -9.48
N ALA A 298 2.32 -13.34 -10.14
CA ALA A 298 2.99 -14.60 -10.47
C ALA A 298 3.83 -15.20 -9.32
N THR A 299 4.10 -14.45 -8.25
CA THR A 299 4.88 -14.95 -7.10
C THR A 299 3.95 -15.34 -5.96
N ASP A 300 4.06 -16.57 -5.46
CA ASP A 300 3.17 -17.10 -4.44
C ASP A 300 3.39 -16.50 -3.04
N GLN A 301 4.65 -16.37 -2.61
CA GLN A 301 5.05 -15.90 -1.27
C GLN A 301 6.16 -14.85 -1.34
N LEU A 302 6.16 -13.90 -0.40
CA LEU A 302 7.21 -12.88 -0.28
C LEU A 302 8.60 -13.50 -0.09
N VAL A 303 8.74 -14.59 0.67
CA VAL A 303 10.04 -15.24 0.85
C VAL A 303 10.63 -15.75 -0.47
N ASN A 304 9.79 -16.25 -1.39
CA ASN A 304 10.22 -16.66 -2.74
C ASN A 304 10.61 -15.46 -3.60
N PHE A 305 9.94 -14.32 -3.45
CA PHE A 305 10.37 -13.07 -4.08
C PHE A 305 11.73 -12.62 -3.56
N LEU A 306 11.90 -12.60 -2.22
CA LEU A 306 13.14 -12.18 -1.58
C LEU A 306 14.31 -13.13 -1.85
N ARG A 307 14.10 -14.29 -2.47
CA ARG A 307 15.13 -15.23 -2.94
C ARG A 307 15.65 -14.93 -4.35
N GLY A 308 15.26 -13.80 -4.95
CA GLY A 308 15.83 -13.31 -6.19
C GLY A 308 17.31 -12.96 -6.04
N GLY A 309 18.08 -13.12 -7.11
CA GLY A 309 19.54 -12.97 -7.08
C GLY A 309 20.01 -11.57 -6.70
N VAL A 310 19.26 -10.54 -7.04
CA VAL A 310 19.51 -9.16 -6.59
C VAL A 310 19.61 -9.04 -5.06
N PHE A 311 18.93 -9.93 -4.32
CA PHE A 311 18.95 -9.99 -2.86
C PHE A 311 19.85 -11.09 -2.28
N ASP A 312 20.53 -11.88 -3.11
CA ASP A 312 21.53 -12.84 -2.65
C ASP A 312 22.71 -12.05 -2.06
N ASN A 313 23.26 -12.50 -0.93
CA ASN A 313 24.46 -11.86 -0.40
C ASN A 313 25.74 -12.44 -1.00
N GLY A 314 25.70 -13.65 -1.57
CA GLY A 314 26.83 -14.32 -2.19
C GLY A 314 28.00 -14.70 -1.28
N GLU A 315 27.87 -14.62 0.05
CA GLU A 315 28.87 -15.18 0.99
C GLU A 315 28.89 -16.71 0.91
N THR A 316 27.70 -17.29 0.73
CA THR A 316 27.55 -18.73 0.52
C THR A 316 27.41 -18.97 -0.97
N GLY A 317 28.29 -19.78 -1.54
CA GLY A 317 28.17 -20.21 -2.94
C GLY A 317 26.88 -20.99 -3.20
N CYS A 318 26.66 -21.38 -4.45
CA CYS A 318 25.42 -22.07 -4.82
C CYS A 318 25.20 -23.39 -4.05
N PRO A 319 23.96 -23.66 -3.57
CA PRO A 319 23.63 -24.96 -2.97
C PRO A 319 23.89 -26.14 -3.92
N PRO A 320 24.08 -27.38 -3.41
CA PRO A 320 24.28 -28.55 -4.27
C PRO A 320 23.13 -28.74 -5.28
N GLY A 321 23.48 -28.87 -6.57
CA GLY A 321 22.50 -29.02 -7.65
C GLY A 321 21.94 -27.70 -8.19
N VAL A 322 22.42 -26.56 -7.66
CA VAL A 322 22.09 -25.20 -8.10
C VAL A 322 23.34 -24.56 -8.71
N SER A 323 23.16 -23.60 -9.60
CA SER A 323 24.22 -22.79 -10.22
C SER A 323 23.82 -21.32 -10.25
N SER A 324 24.76 -20.43 -10.59
CA SER A 324 24.56 -18.97 -10.60
C SER A 324 23.37 -18.51 -11.46
N MET A 325 22.91 -19.31 -12.43
CA MET A 325 21.67 -19.04 -13.17
C MET A 325 20.41 -18.98 -12.27
N HIS A 326 20.49 -19.48 -11.03
CA HIS A 326 19.44 -19.42 -10.01
C HIS A 326 19.70 -18.29 -8.99
N GLY A 327 20.46 -17.26 -9.36
CA GLY A 327 20.64 -16.06 -8.55
C GLY A 327 21.55 -16.19 -7.33
N CYS A 328 22.24 -17.30 -7.11
CA CYS A 328 23.34 -17.37 -6.14
C CYS A 328 24.63 -16.78 -6.72
N GLU A 329 25.55 -16.38 -5.84
CA GLU A 329 26.85 -15.79 -6.19
C GLU A 329 26.70 -14.43 -6.89
N PHE A 330 25.59 -13.73 -6.64
CA PHE A 330 25.30 -12.44 -7.27
C PHE A 330 26.11 -11.30 -6.62
N ASN A 331 26.18 -11.30 -5.29
CA ASN A 331 26.93 -10.29 -4.51
C ASN A 331 28.17 -10.91 -3.82
N GLN A 332 28.91 -10.10 -3.04
CA GLN A 332 30.14 -10.54 -2.35
C GLN A 332 30.13 -10.23 -0.84
N GLY A 333 28.97 -10.42 -0.21
CA GLY A 333 28.79 -10.45 1.24
C GLY A 333 28.46 -9.12 1.91
N PHE A 334 28.54 -8.01 1.18
CA PHE A 334 28.28 -6.66 1.70
C PHE A 334 26.96 -6.04 1.19
N VAL A 335 26.38 -6.57 0.11
CA VAL A 335 25.05 -6.23 -0.43
C VAL A 335 24.12 -7.44 -0.26
N GLY A 336 22.81 -7.23 -0.31
CA GLY A 336 21.82 -8.29 -0.25
C GLY A 336 21.49 -8.74 1.18
N ILE A 337 20.56 -9.68 1.30
CA ILE A 337 20.01 -10.14 2.58
C ILE A 337 21.03 -11.07 3.26
N PRO A 338 21.51 -10.76 4.48
CA PRO A 338 22.68 -11.42 5.08
C PRO A 338 22.44 -12.87 5.51
N ASP A 339 21.21 -13.23 5.88
CA ASP A 339 20.88 -14.59 6.32
C ASP A 339 19.37 -14.86 6.22
N GLU A 340 18.98 -16.12 6.41
CA GLU A 340 17.57 -16.53 6.34
C GLU A 340 16.74 -15.95 7.49
N GLN A 341 17.35 -15.69 8.66
CA GLN A 341 16.64 -15.06 9.77
C GLN A 341 16.20 -13.64 9.40
N THR A 342 17.06 -12.87 8.73
CA THR A 342 16.76 -11.54 8.22
C THR A 342 15.75 -11.60 7.08
N ARG A 343 15.82 -12.62 6.21
CA ARG A 343 14.86 -12.83 5.12
C ARG A 343 13.45 -13.06 5.65
N GLU A 344 13.29 -13.97 6.61
CA GLU A 344 11.99 -14.23 7.24
C GLU A 344 11.53 -13.03 8.07
N GLY A 345 12.45 -12.35 8.77
CA GLY A 345 12.15 -11.10 9.46
C GLY A 345 11.62 -10.01 8.52
N LEU A 346 12.17 -9.91 7.31
CA LEU A 346 11.67 -9.01 6.26
C LEU A 346 10.26 -9.39 5.80
N VAL A 347 9.96 -10.68 5.64
CA VAL A 347 8.61 -11.14 5.33
C VAL A 347 7.64 -10.69 6.41
N ASP A 348 7.98 -10.93 7.68
CA ASP A 348 7.14 -10.53 8.80
C ASP A 348 6.98 -9.01 8.88
N TYR A 349 8.04 -8.23 8.65
CA TYR A 349 7.97 -6.77 8.62
C TYR A 349 7.06 -6.26 7.49
N LEU A 350 7.17 -6.83 6.29
CA LEU A 350 6.32 -6.47 5.15
C LEU A 350 4.85 -6.86 5.37
N MET A 351 4.60 -7.90 6.16
CA MET A 351 3.24 -8.33 6.54
C MET A 351 2.68 -7.51 7.71
N GLU A 352 3.53 -7.02 8.62
CA GLU A 352 3.20 -6.11 9.74
C GLU A 352 3.40 -4.62 9.39
N PHE A 353 3.57 -4.31 8.10
CA PHE A 353 3.95 -2.98 7.63
C PHE A 353 2.99 -1.91 8.14
N ASP A 354 3.55 -0.75 8.47
CA ASP A 354 2.81 0.35 9.08
C ASP A 354 1.77 0.95 8.12
N ASN A 355 0.81 1.71 8.64
CA ASN A 355 -0.31 2.27 7.90
C ASN A 355 -0.71 3.65 8.43
N ASP A 356 -1.54 4.38 7.68
CA ASP A 356 -2.03 5.71 8.06
C ASP A 356 -2.97 5.71 9.27
N ILE A 357 -3.43 4.54 9.70
CA ILE A 357 -4.38 4.34 10.80
C ILE A 357 -3.81 3.26 11.73
N ALA A 358 -3.70 3.60 13.02
CA ALA A 358 -3.16 2.72 14.03
C ALA A 358 -3.99 1.42 14.21
N PRO A 359 -3.35 0.27 14.53
CA PRO A 359 -4.01 -1.03 14.70
C PRO A 359 -5.17 -1.06 15.70
N ILE A 360 -5.16 -0.18 16.69
CA ILE A 360 -6.21 -0.11 17.72
C ILE A 360 -7.55 0.42 17.19
N VAL A 361 -7.56 1.14 16.07
CA VAL A 361 -8.79 1.76 15.53
C VAL A 361 -9.79 0.69 15.11
N GLY A 362 -11.05 0.87 15.48
CA GLY A 362 -12.14 -0.09 15.26
C GLY A 362 -12.24 -1.16 16.34
N GLN A 363 -11.28 -1.27 17.26
CA GLN A 363 -11.38 -2.19 18.40
C GLN A 363 -12.46 -1.75 19.38
N GLN A 364 -13.21 -2.72 19.89
CA GLN A 364 -14.29 -2.50 20.84
C GLN A 364 -14.25 -3.50 21.99
N ILE A 365 -14.67 -3.07 23.18
CA ILE A 365 -14.87 -3.97 24.32
C ILE A 365 -16.02 -3.46 25.20
N THR A 366 -16.84 -4.36 25.74
CA THR A 366 -17.99 -4.00 26.57
C THR A 366 -17.75 -4.35 28.03
N LEU A 367 -17.92 -3.36 28.91
CA LEU A 367 -17.86 -3.45 30.35
C LEU A 367 -19.28 -3.46 30.94
N ASN A 368 -19.55 -4.43 31.81
CA ASN A 368 -20.79 -4.63 32.57
C ASN A 368 -20.52 -5.42 33.87
N ALA A 369 -21.56 -5.67 34.67
CA ALA A 369 -21.45 -6.40 35.95
C ALA A 369 -20.81 -7.81 35.88
N ASN A 370 -20.81 -8.47 34.71
CA ASN A 370 -20.29 -9.83 34.51
C ASN A 370 -18.90 -9.87 33.86
N THR A 371 -18.19 -8.75 33.90
CA THR A 371 -16.92 -8.58 33.19
C THR A 371 -15.76 -9.30 33.88
N ASN A 372 -14.86 -9.89 33.10
CA ASN A 372 -13.64 -10.57 33.57
C ASN A 372 -12.37 -9.71 33.38
N THR A 373 -11.20 -10.24 33.75
CA THR A 373 -9.91 -9.53 33.66
C THR A 373 -9.52 -9.19 32.21
N PHE A 374 -9.82 -10.05 31.24
CA PHE A 374 -9.49 -9.81 29.83
C PHE A 374 -10.10 -8.50 29.30
N VAL A 375 -11.35 -8.21 29.65
CA VAL A 375 -11.99 -6.95 29.26
C VAL A 375 -11.32 -5.74 29.92
N HIS A 376 -10.92 -5.86 31.18
CA HIS A 376 -10.19 -4.79 31.87
C HIS A 376 -8.82 -4.56 31.22
N ASP A 377 -8.09 -5.62 30.88
CA ASP A 377 -6.80 -5.54 30.19
C ASP A 377 -6.96 -4.89 28.81
N ARG A 378 -8.00 -5.28 28.05
CA ARG A 378 -8.32 -4.66 26.77
C ARG A 378 -8.71 -3.19 26.91
N LEU A 379 -9.49 -2.83 27.93
CA LEU A 379 -9.87 -1.44 28.18
C LEU A 379 -8.65 -0.59 28.55
N ASN A 380 -7.75 -1.12 29.39
CA ASN A 380 -6.50 -0.45 29.72
C ASN A 380 -5.66 -0.19 28.46
N LEU A 381 -5.55 -1.18 27.56
CA LEU A 381 -4.92 -1.01 26.26
C LEU A 381 -5.59 0.10 25.44
N LEU A 382 -6.92 0.10 25.31
CA LEU A 382 -7.65 1.15 24.56
C LEU A 382 -7.36 2.56 25.11
N ILE A 383 -7.33 2.71 26.44
CA ILE A 383 -7.02 3.99 27.09
C ILE A 383 -5.56 4.39 26.84
N GLU A 384 -4.62 3.45 26.94
CA GLU A 384 -3.22 3.69 26.65
C GLU A 384 -3.03 4.18 25.21
N ARG A 385 -3.62 3.48 24.23
CA ARG A 385 -3.47 3.85 22.82
C ARG A 385 -4.14 5.17 22.48
N ALA A 386 -5.30 5.47 23.07
CA ALA A 386 -5.95 6.76 22.91
C ALA A 386 -5.11 7.96 23.40
N ASN A 387 -4.18 7.72 24.34
CA ASN A 387 -3.23 8.72 24.83
C ASN A 387 -1.85 8.65 24.15
N THR A 388 -1.64 7.71 23.23
CA THR A 388 -0.34 7.51 22.56
C THR A 388 -0.24 8.42 21.34
N PRO A 389 0.82 9.26 21.23
CA PRO A 389 1.05 10.09 20.05
C PRO A 389 1.18 9.25 18.77
N PHE A 390 0.65 9.78 17.68
CA PHE A 390 0.67 9.15 16.37
C PHE A 390 0.81 10.21 15.28
N VAL A 391 1.47 9.86 14.17
CA VAL A 391 1.67 10.78 13.04
C VAL A 391 1.01 10.18 11.82
N SER A 392 0.10 10.93 11.21
CA SER A 392 -0.57 10.53 9.98
C SER A 392 -1.00 11.75 9.18
N LYS A 393 -0.48 11.88 7.95
CA LYS A 393 -0.83 12.96 7.03
C LYS A 393 -2.34 13.06 6.81
N ILE A 394 -3.02 11.93 6.62
CA ILE A 394 -4.46 11.92 6.31
C ILE A 394 -5.35 12.20 7.53
N LEU A 395 -4.79 12.13 8.75
CA LEU A 395 -5.50 12.44 10.00
C LEU A 395 -5.18 13.85 10.53
N GLY A 396 -4.38 14.64 9.80
CA GLY A 396 -4.05 16.03 10.17
C GLY A 396 -2.66 16.23 10.76
N GLY A 397 -1.75 15.26 10.62
CA GLY A 397 -0.36 15.35 11.10
C GLY A 397 -0.18 14.69 12.46
N GLU A 398 0.19 15.48 13.47
CA GLU A 398 0.36 14.99 14.84
C GLU A 398 -1.02 14.81 15.52
N VAL A 399 -1.35 13.57 15.83
CA VAL A 399 -2.60 13.14 16.48
C VAL A 399 -2.28 12.13 17.59
N THR A 400 -3.30 11.46 18.14
CA THR A 400 -3.13 10.21 18.89
C THR A 400 -3.59 9.03 18.06
N GLU A 401 -3.34 7.80 18.52
CA GLU A 401 -3.73 6.61 17.74
C GLU A 401 -5.23 6.41 17.57
N CYS A 402 -6.04 6.90 18.52
CA CYS A 402 -7.49 6.85 18.42
C CYS A 402 -8.16 7.90 19.30
N ASP A 403 -9.40 8.26 18.97
CA ASP A 403 -10.32 8.87 19.93
C ASP A 403 -11.06 7.73 20.66
N LEU A 404 -10.98 7.68 21.99
CA LEU A 404 -11.70 6.68 22.78
C LEU A 404 -13.08 7.19 23.19
N ILE A 405 -14.11 6.48 22.76
CA ILE A 405 -15.50 6.72 23.15
C ILE A 405 -16.03 5.57 24.00
N ALA A 406 -17.03 5.84 24.84
CA ALA A 406 -17.79 4.82 25.55
C ALA A 406 -19.28 5.07 25.35
N ARG A 407 -20.04 4.06 24.89
CA ARG A 407 -21.49 4.18 24.64
C ARG A 407 -22.24 3.01 25.26
N GLY A 408 -23.41 3.27 25.81
CA GLY A 408 -24.25 2.20 26.34
C GLY A 408 -25.38 2.74 27.20
N VAL A 409 -25.66 2.04 28.29
CA VAL A 409 -26.79 2.33 29.19
C VAL A 409 -26.25 2.51 30.61
N ILE A 410 -26.63 3.63 31.24
CA ILE A 410 -26.39 3.90 32.66
C ILE A 410 -27.72 4.31 33.29
N ASN A 411 -28.15 3.63 34.36
CA ASN A 411 -29.42 3.87 35.05
C ASN A 411 -30.63 3.85 34.10
N ASN A 412 -30.68 2.85 33.20
CA ASN A 412 -31.68 2.70 32.14
C ASN A 412 -31.75 3.83 31.08
N GLU A 413 -30.78 4.74 31.07
CA GLU A 413 -30.71 5.82 30.08
C GLU A 413 -29.54 5.61 29.11
N PRO A 414 -29.72 5.84 27.79
CA PRO A 414 -28.62 5.85 26.83
C PRO A 414 -27.60 6.94 27.18
N ARG A 415 -26.33 6.55 27.30
CA ARG A 415 -25.21 7.46 27.59
C ARG A 415 -24.08 7.29 26.59
N SER A 416 -23.39 8.38 26.31
CA SER A 416 -22.14 8.41 25.56
C SER A 416 -21.11 9.29 26.25
N TYR A 417 -19.87 8.87 26.17
CA TYR A 417 -18.73 9.56 26.75
C TYR A 417 -17.57 9.62 25.76
N LEU A 418 -16.81 10.70 25.78
CA LEU A 418 -15.58 10.88 25.00
C LEU A 418 -14.40 11.15 25.95
N LEU A 419 -13.30 10.42 25.80
CA LEU A 419 -12.07 10.69 26.54
C LEU A 419 -11.44 12.01 26.06
N GLN A 420 -11.18 12.93 26.98
CA GLN A 420 -10.41 14.14 26.75
C GLN A 420 -8.95 13.89 27.15
N ILE A 421 -8.05 13.88 26.17
CA ILE A 421 -6.62 13.59 26.39
C ILE A 421 -5.96 14.66 27.28
N SER A 422 -6.37 15.92 27.18
CA SER A 422 -5.76 17.05 27.92
C SER A 422 -5.79 16.90 29.44
N ASN A 423 -6.74 16.14 29.98
CA ASN A 423 -6.88 15.91 31.41
C ASN A 423 -7.19 14.45 31.78
N ASN A 424 -7.17 13.54 30.80
CA ASN A 424 -7.50 12.13 30.93
C ASN A 424 -8.85 11.86 31.64
N ARG A 425 -9.88 12.65 31.32
CA ARG A 425 -11.25 12.48 31.82
C ARG A 425 -12.25 12.32 30.69
N PHE A 426 -13.33 11.61 30.96
CA PHE A 426 -14.45 11.42 30.06
C PHE A 426 -15.46 12.56 30.19
N ILE A 427 -15.81 13.18 29.07
CA ILE A 427 -16.94 14.11 28.97
C ILE A 427 -18.19 13.35 28.55
N SER A 428 -19.32 13.63 29.21
CA SER A 428 -20.63 13.07 28.86
C SER A 428 -21.27 13.85 27.71
N ASN A 429 -22.17 13.21 26.97
CA ASN A 429 -23.05 13.89 26.01
C ASN A 429 -24.04 14.85 26.65
N GLN A 430 -24.23 14.78 27.98
CA GLN A 430 -25.02 15.75 28.73
C GLN A 430 -24.13 16.90 29.22
N ASN A 431 -24.35 18.11 28.68
CA ASN A 431 -23.56 19.33 28.92
C ASN A 431 -23.42 19.76 30.40
N ALA A 432 -24.21 19.20 31.33
CA ALA A 432 -24.23 19.58 32.74
C ALA A 432 -23.58 18.55 33.69
N GLU A 433 -23.06 17.43 33.16
CA GLU A 433 -22.46 16.39 33.99
C GLU A 433 -20.99 16.66 34.28
N GLU A 434 -20.56 16.28 35.49
CA GLU A 434 -19.14 16.30 35.82
C GLU A 434 -18.39 15.34 34.92
N GLN A 435 -17.20 15.74 34.46
CA GLN A 435 -16.29 14.82 33.80
C GLN A 435 -15.95 13.67 34.74
N LEU A 436 -15.71 12.48 34.21
CA LEU A 436 -15.42 11.28 34.99
C LEU A 436 -14.00 10.81 34.73
N THR A 437 -13.28 10.35 35.74
CA THR A 437 -12.05 9.59 35.50
C THR A 437 -12.40 8.22 34.90
N SER A 438 -11.42 7.57 34.25
CA SER A 438 -11.60 6.20 33.78
C SER A 438 -12.10 5.26 34.90
N ALA A 439 -11.51 5.35 36.10
CA ALA A 439 -11.93 4.53 37.23
C ALA A 439 -13.38 4.79 37.66
N GLN A 440 -13.83 6.05 37.69
CA GLN A 440 -15.21 6.40 38.00
C GLN A 440 -16.19 5.85 36.95
N LEU A 441 -15.88 6.01 35.67
CA LEU A 441 -16.74 5.53 34.59
C LEU A 441 -16.81 3.99 34.56
N GLN A 442 -15.69 3.32 34.82
CA GLN A 442 -15.66 1.86 34.94
C GLN A 442 -16.49 1.37 36.11
N GLN A 443 -16.42 2.03 37.28
CA GLN A 443 -17.26 1.70 38.43
C GLN A 443 -18.75 1.81 38.12
N LEU A 444 -19.17 2.87 37.42
CA LEU A 444 -20.56 3.02 36.98
C LEU A 444 -20.98 1.91 36.00
N ALA A 445 -20.11 1.57 35.05
CA ALA A 445 -20.42 0.58 34.02
C ALA A 445 -20.66 -0.83 34.58
N VAL A 446 -20.07 -1.18 35.72
CA VAL A 446 -20.21 -2.52 36.33
C VAL A 446 -21.35 -2.63 37.34
N GLU A 447 -22.09 -1.55 37.61
CA GLU A 447 -23.31 -1.61 38.41
C GLU A 447 -24.40 -2.44 37.69
N ASP A 448 -25.32 -3.02 38.47
CA ASP A 448 -26.39 -3.85 37.93
C ASP A 448 -27.29 -3.05 36.97
N GLY A 449 -27.58 -3.60 35.80
CA GLY A 449 -28.32 -2.92 34.73
C GLY A 449 -27.52 -1.93 33.88
N ASN A 450 -26.26 -1.65 34.21
CA ASN A 450 -25.39 -0.77 33.42
C ASN A 450 -24.51 -1.57 32.43
N SER A 451 -24.17 -0.93 31.31
CA SER A 451 -23.16 -1.44 30.39
C SER A 451 -22.59 -0.31 29.53
N LEU A 452 -21.30 -0.34 29.25
CA LEU A 452 -20.64 0.57 28.32
C LEU A 452 -19.72 -0.19 27.36
N THR A 453 -19.91 0.02 26.06
CA THR A 453 -19.00 -0.40 25.00
C THR A 453 -18.02 0.71 24.71
N TYR A 454 -16.75 0.44 24.97
CA TYR A 454 -15.63 1.32 24.62
C TYR A 454 -15.18 1.03 23.20
N THR A 455 -14.93 2.07 22.41
CA THR A 455 -14.51 1.96 21.00
C THR A 455 -13.40 2.96 20.73
N CYS A 456 -12.29 2.50 20.14
CA CYS A 456 -11.33 3.39 19.50
C CYS A 456 -11.86 3.76 18.11
N VAL A 457 -12.24 5.02 17.91
CA VAL A 457 -12.61 5.55 16.59
C VAL A 457 -11.43 6.34 16.01
N LEU A 458 -11.53 6.72 14.72
CA LEU A 458 -10.51 7.54 14.08
C LEU A 458 -10.27 8.84 14.88
N PRO A 459 -9.01 9.28 15.01
CA PRO A 459 -8.69 10.58 15.61
C PRO A 459 -9.49 11.71 14.98
N GLY A 460 -10.03 12.61 15.81
CA GLY A 460 -10.90 13.72 15.41
C GLY A 460 -12.37 13.34 15.15
N GLN A 461 -12.72 12.05 15.17
CA GLN A 461 -14.10 11.59 14.95
C GLN A 461 -14.88 11.35 16.25
N GLY A 462 -14.21 11.33 17.41
CA GLY A 462 -14.82 11.00 18.70
C GLY A 462 -16.04 11.85 19.03
N GLN A 463 -16.00 13.16 18.73
CA GLN A 463 -17.13 14.07 18.97
C GLN A 463 -18.36 13.70 18.12
N TYR A 464 -18.18 13.36 16.85
CA TYR A 464 -19.30 12.98 15.97
C TYR A 464 -20.04 11.75 16.50
N PHE A 465 -19.32 10.79 17.07
CA PHE A 465 -19.89 9.56 17.63
C PHE A 465 -20.43 9.70 19.06
N THR A 466 -20.24 10.84 19.73
CA THR A 466 -20.59 11.01 21.15
C THR A 466 -21.48 12.21 21.46
N LEU A 467 -21.25 13.37 20.84
CA LEU A 467 -21.84 14.66 21.21
C LEU A 467 -22.92 15.15 20.21
N THR A 468 -23.27 14.35 19.22
CA THR A 468 -24.43 14.65 18.36
C THR A 468 -25.70 14.15 19.06
N ASN A 469 -26.55 15.11 19.44
CA ASN A 469 -27.84 14.89 20.11
C ASN A 469 -28.86 14.19 19.22
#